data_AF-A0A967C3F8-F1
#
_entry.id   AF-A0A967C3F8-F1
#
_cell.length_a   1.000
_cell.length_b   1.000
_cell.length_c   1.000
_cell.angle_alpha   90.00
_cell.angle_beta   90.00
_cell.angle_gamma   90.00
#
_symmetry.space_group_name_H-M   'P 1'
#
loop_
_entity.id
_entity.type
_entity.pdbx_description
1 polymer ?
#
loop_
_entity_poly.entity_id
_entity_poly.type
_entity_poly.pdbx_seq_one_letter_code
_entity_poly.pdbx_strand_id
1 'polypeptide(L)'
;MTDVLSAVCMVSGLDRETICGPRGAPTVASTRQLAMLVMRRHCAARSTPEIGRFLSRDHTTVISGCRSAERRLAEDPEYQDLYEAVREYIGIEGAAA
;
A
#
# COMPACT_ATOMS: atom_id res chain seq x y z
N MET A 1 -1.03 -8.85 -6.34
CA MET A 1 -1.80 -7.61 -6.12
C MET A 1 -3.05 -7.85 -5.28
N THR A 2 -3.90 -8.84 -5.60
CA THR A 2 -5.11 -9.13 -4.79
C THR A 2 -4.77 -9.52 -3.36
N ASP A 3 -3.80 -10.41 -3.18
CA ASP A 3 -3.16 -10.78 -1.92
C ASP A 3 -2.76 -9.55 -1.07
N VAL A 4 -2.02 -8.61 -1.67
CA VAL A 4 -1.58 -7.38 -1.00
C VAL A 4 -2.77 -6.53 -0.58
N LEU A 5 -3.75 -6.34 -1.46
CA LEU A 5 -4.93 -5.54 -1.13
C LEU A 5 -5.74 -6.19 -0.01
N SER A 6 -5.93 -7.51 -0.06
CA SER A 6 -6.60 -8.27 1.00
C SER A 6 -5.89 -8.11 2.34
N ALA A 7 -4.55 -8.20 2.36
CA ALA A 7 -3.76 -8.00 3.57
C ALA A 7 -3.91 -6.58 4.13
N VAL A 8 -3.80 -5.57 3.27
CA VAL A 8 -4.01 -4.18 3.70
C VAL A 8 -5.42 -3.97 4.26
N CYS A 9 -6.45 -4.54 3.62
CA CYS A 9 -7.82 -4.44 4.14
C CYS A 9 -7.94 -5.09 5.52
N MET A 10 -7.39 -6.29 5.68
CA MET A 10 -7.44 -7.05 6.93
C MET A 10 -6.74 -6.32 8.09
N VAL A 11 -5.53 -5.81 7.87
CA VAL A 11 -4.73 -5.18 8.92
C VAL A 11 -5.22 -3.77 9.26
N SER A 12 -5.67 -3.00 8.25
CA SER A 12 -6.16 -1.63 8.49
C SER A 12 -7.62 -1.55 8.92
N GLY A 13 -8.39 -2.63 8.79
CA GLY A 13 -9.84 -2.65 9.02
C GLY A 13 -10.65 -1.89 7.97
N LEU A 14 -10.03 -1.41 6.89
CA LEU A 14 -10.71 -0.72 5.79
C LEU A 14 -11.10 -1.70 4.69
N ASP A 15 -12.29 -1.52 4.11
CA ASP A 15 -12.71 -2.34 2.99
C ASP A 15 -12.06 -1.90 1.66
N ARG A 16 -12.17 -2.77 0.66
CA ARG A 16 -11.62 -2.56 -0.68
C ARG A 16 -12.20 -1.33 -1.36
N GLU A 17 -13.49 -1.07 -1.23
CA GLU A 17 -14.14 0.09 -1.86
C GLU A 17 -13.65 1.39 -1.23
N THR A 18 -13.43 1.42 0.08
CA THR A 18 -12.81 2.56 0.77
C THR A 18 -11.38 2.81 0.28
N ILE A 19 -10.56 1.76 0.15
CA ILE A 19 -9.18 1.88 -0.33
C ILE A 19 -9.13 2.24 -1.82
N CYS A 20 -9.94 1.63 -2.68
CA CYS A 20 -9.91 1.89 -4.13
C CYS A 20 -10.77 3.09 -4.54
N GLY A 21 -11.68 3.51 -3.67
CA GLY A 21 -12.60 4.61 -3.87
C GLY A 21 -11.91 5.96 -3.98
N PRO A 22 -12.66 7.05 -4.20
CA PRO A 22 -12.16 8.39 -4.44
C PRO A 22 -11.43 8.99 -3.22
N ARG A 23 -11.28 10.33 -3.16
CA ARG A 23 -10.64 10.98 -2.00
C ARG A 23 -11.28 10.48 -0.70
N GLY A 24 -10.45 10.16 0.28
CA GLY A 24 -10.87 9.75 1.62
C GLY A 24 -10.16 10.56 2.70
N ALA A 25 -10.49 10.29 3.95
CA ALA A 25 -9.79 10.87 5.11
C ALA A 25 -8.27 10.61 5.05
N PRO A 26 -7.44 11.39 5.77
CA PRO A 26 -5.99 11.21 5.78
C PRO A 26 -5.54 9.76 6.04
N THR A 27 -6.22 9.05 6.95
CA THR A 27 -5.98 7.63 7.22
C THR A 27 -6.22 6.74 6.00
N VAL A 28 -7.33 6.93 5.29
CA VAL A 28 -7.61 6.19 4.05
C VAL A 28 -6.58 6.50 2.97
N ALA A 29 -6.13 7.76 2.89
CA ALA A 29 -5.08 8.16 1.97
C ALA A 29 -3.73 7.48 2.28
N SER A 30 -3.31 7.46 3.54
CA SER A 30 -2.05 6.82 3.95
C SER A 30 -2.09 5.30 3.79
N THR A 31 -3.21 4.64 4.11
CA THR A 31 -3.38 3.19 3.88
C THR A 31 -3.33 2.83 2.39
N ARG A 32 -3.92 3.64 1.51
CA ARG A 32 -3.80 3.43 0.07
C ARG A 32 -2.36 3.62 -0.44
N GLN A 33 -1.64 4.60 0.09
CA GLN A 33 -0.22 4.81 -0.21
C GLN A 33 0.62 3.60 0.21
N LEU A 34 0.28 2.99 1.35
CA LEU A 34 0.91 1.76 1.82
C LEU A 34 0.67 0.62 0.82
N ALA A 35 -0.58 0.43 0.39
CA ALA A 35 -0.93 -0.58 -0.61
C ALA A 35 -0.14 -0.39 -1.91
N MET A 36 0.01 0.86 -2.38
CA MET A 36 0.82 1.19 -3.55
C MET A 36 2.27 0.73 -3.34
N LEU A 37 2.90 1.11 -2.23
CA LEU A 37 4.29 0.79 -1.93
C LEU A 37 4.51 -0.73 -1.84
N VAL A 38 3.68 -1.45 -1.09
CA VAL A 38 3.79 -2.90 -0.93
C VAL A 38 3.60 -3.60 -2.27
N MET A 39 2.63 -3.16 -3.10
CA MET A 39 2.48 -3.70 -4.45
C MET A 39 3.71 -3.42 -5.31
N ARG A 40 4.35 -2.25 -5.21
CA ARG A 40 5.60 -1.98 -5.95
C ARG A 40 6.73 -2.89 -5.54
N ARG A 41 6.85 -3.18 -4.25
CA ARG A 41 7.95 -3.98 -3.69
C ARG A 41 7.75 -5.48 -3.91
N HIS A 42 6.51 -5.99 -3.85
CA HIS A 42 6.25 -7.44 -3.94
C HIS A 42 5.75 -7.93 -5.29
N CYS A 43 5.09 -7.07 -6.07
CA CYS A 43 4.65 -7.43 -7.40
C CYS A 43 5.66 -6.91 -8.43
N ALA A 44 6.89 -7.43 -8.44
CA ALA A 44 7.99 -6.92 -9.28
C ALA A 44 7.66 -6.86 -10.78
N ALA A 45 6.81 -7.78 -11.27
CA ALA A 45 6.34 -7.80 -12.65
C ALA A 45 5.27 -6.74 -12.97
N ARG A 46 4.79 -5.97 -11.98
CA ARG A 46 3.70 -4.99 -12.15
C ARG A 46 4.24 -3.58 -12.24
N SER A 47 3.87 -2.93 -13.33
CA SER A 47 4.21 -1.55 -13.64
C SER A 47 3.39 -0.53 -12.81
N THR A 48 3.86 0.71 -12.74
CA THR A 48 3.11 1.81 -12.09
C THR A 48 1.69 1.98 -12.67
N PRO A 49 1.47 1.87 -14.00
CA PRO A 49 0.13 2.01 -14.57
C PRO A 49 -0.78 0.82 -14.27
N GLU A 50 -0.26 -0.41 -14.21
CA GLU A 50 -1.05 -1.58 -13.82
C GLU A 50 -1.56 -1.47 -12.39
N ILE A 51 -0.70 -1.04 -11.47
CA ILE A 51 -1.06 -0.84 -10.06
C ILE A 51 -2.05 0.32 -9.91
N GLY A 52 -1.85 1.38 -10.68
CA GLY A 52 -2.79 2.49 -10.76
C GLY A 52 -4.17 2.00 -11.19
N ARG A 53 -4.26 1.27 -12.30
CA ARG A 53 -5.52 0.68 -12.79
C ARG A 53 -6.18 -0.24 -11.76
N PHE A 54 -5.39 -1.05 -11.06
CA PHE A 54 -5.90 -1.94 -10.02
C PHE A 54 -6.53 -1.19 -8.84
N LEU A 55 -5.99 -0.02 -8.48
CA LEU A 55 -6.46 0.84 -7.39
C LEU A 55 -7.36 2.00 -7.87
N SER A 56 -7.76 2.03 -9.14
CA SER A 56 -8.51 3.15 -9.76
C SER A 56 -7.79 4.51 -9.64
N ARG A 57 -6.48 4.54 -9.87
CA ARG A 57 -5.60 5.72 -9.80
C ARG A 57 -4.72 5.90 -11.03
N ASP A 58 -4.30 7.14 -11.27
CA ASP A 58 -3.29 7.42 -12.28
C ASP A 58 -1.90 6.91 -11.83
N HIS A 59 -1.09 6.51 -12.80
CA HIS A 59 0.26 6.01 -12.57
C HIS A 59 1.17 7.01 -11.83
N THR A 60 1.00 8.32 -12.05
CA THR A 60 1.71 9.36 -11.30
C THR A 60 1.28 9.42 -9.83
N THR A 61 0.02 9.09 -9.54
CA THR A 61 -0.49 8.96 -8.15
C THR A 61 0.17 7.79 -7.44
N VAL A 62 0.42 6.68 -8.14
CA VAL A 62 1.16 5.55 -7.58
C VAL A 62 2.59 5.96 -7.23
N ILE A 63 3.26 6.71 -8.12
CA ILE A 63 4.64 7.17 -7.89
C ILE A 63 4.71 8.11 -6.68
N SER A 64 3.86 9.13 -6.61
CA SER A 64 3.84 10.06 -5.47
C SER A 64 3.39 9.39 -4.17
N GLY A 65 2.48 8.41 -4.27
CA GLY A 65 2.02 7.61 -3.15
C GLY A 65 3.12 6.73 -2.55
N CYS A 66 3.92 6.07 -3.37
CA CYS A 66 5.07 5.29 -2.91
C CYS A 66 6.06 6.16 -2.14
N ARG A 67 6.45 7.32 -2.71
CA ARG A 67 7.37 8.27 -2.03
C ARG A 67 6.80 8.76 -0.69
N SER A 68 5.49 9.00 -0.63
CA SER A 68 4.83 9.44 0.60
C SER A 68 4.79 8.35 1.67
N ALA A 69 4.54 7.09 1.26
CA ALA A 69 4.60 5.95 2.17
C ALA A 69 6.02 5.70 2.67
N GLU A 70 7.04 5.76 1.81
CA GLU A 70 8.44 5.59 2.20
C GLU A 70 8.89 6.63 3.22
N ARG A 71 8.55 7.89 2.99
CA ARG A 71 8.82 8.95 3.98
C ARG A 71 8.12 8.66 5.31
N ARG A 72 6.85 8.26 5.27
CA ARG A 72 6.08 8.00 6.49
C ARG A 72 6.62 6.81 7.27
N LEU A 73 7.09 5.75 6.61
CA LEU A 73 7.76 4.63 7.29
C LEU A 73 8.97 5.07 8.11
N ALA A 74 9.70 6.10 7.66
CA ALA A 74 10.84 6.64 8.40
C ALA A 74 10.45 7.55 9.58
N GLU A 75 9.22 8.08 9.59
CA GLU A 75 8.79 9.14 10.52
C GLU A 75 7.74 8.68 11.55
N ASP A 76 6.98 7.63 11.24
CA ASP A 76 5.78 7.21 11.96
C ASP A 76 5.87 5.73 12.37
N PRO A 77 6.16 5.43 13.64
CA PRO A 77 6.24 4.07 14.15
C PRO A 77 4.93 3.27 13.99
N GLU A 78 3.76 3.89 14.14
CA GLU A 78 2.48 3.18 13.98
C GLU A 78 2.26 2.76 12.51
N TYR A 79 2.71 3.61 11.58
CA TYR A 79 2.68 3.28 10.16
C TYR A 79 3.70 2.18 9.78
N GLN A 80 4.85 2.15 10.45
CA GLN A 80 5.84 1.07 10.35
C GLN A 80 5.25 -0.25 10.83
N ASP A 81 4.58 -0.27 11.98
CA ASP A 81 3.92 -1.46 12.52
C ASP A 81 2.82 -1.98 11.56
N LEU A 82 2.02 -1.07 11.00
CA LEU A 82 1.03 -1.40 9.98
C LEU A 82 1.66 -2.05 8.74
N TYR A 83 2.81 -1.55 8.29
CA TYR A 83 3.56 -2.11 7.15
C TYR A 83 4.08 -3.52 7.43
N GLU A 84 4.69 -3.73 8.60
CA GLU A 84 5.21 -5.05 8.96
C GLU A 84 4.08 -6.07 9.14
N ALA A 85 2.98 -5.69 9.78
CA ALA A 85 1.80 -6.56 9.88
C ALA A 85 1.21 -6.93 8.51
N VAL A 86 1.19 -5.99 7.56
CA VAL A 86 0.80 -6.30 6.18
C VAL A 86 1.75 -7.30 5.55
N ARG A 87 3.07 -7.15 5.72
CA ARG A 87 4.08 -8.05 5.15
C ARG A 87 4.02 -9.45 5.75
N GLU A 88 3.83 -9.55 7.06
CA GLU A 88 3.65 -10.81 7.76
C GLU A 88 2.43 -11.58 7.21
N TYR A 89 1.30 -10.89 7.02
CA TYR A 89 0.06 -11.49 6.51
C TYR A 89 0.24 -12.15 5.13
N ILE A 90 1.02 -11.54 4.24
CA ILE A 90 1.30 -12.08 2.90
C ILE A 90 2.52 -13.00 2.86
N GLY A 91 3.12 -13.29 4.02
CA GLY A 91 4.25 -14.21 4.14
C GLY A 91 5.54 -13.70 3.52
N ILE A 92 5.77 -12.38 3.45
CA ILE A 92 7.10 -11.86 3.10
C ILE A 92 7.96 -11.72 4.35
N GLU A 93 8.71 -12.78 4.63
CA GLU A 93 9.83 -12.71 5.57
C GLU A 93 10.99 -11.88 4.97
N GLY A 94 11.59 -11.04 5.82
CA GLY A 94 12.77 -10.20 5.60
C GLY A 94 13.42 -10.17 4.20
N ALA A 95 13.08 -9.15 3.41
CA ALA A 95 13.99 -8.61 2.40
C ALA A 95 14.39 -7.18 2.82
N ALA A 96 15.12 -7.10 3.94
CA ALA A 96 15.95 -5.95 4.23
C ALA A 96 17.36 -6.31 3.74
N ALA A 97 17.67 -5.90 2.51
CA ALA A 97 19.02 -5.82 1.96
C ALA A 97 19.19 -4.45 1.31
#